data_AF-A0A161Y914-F1
#
_entry.id   AF-A0A161Y914-F1
#
_cell.length_a   1.000
_cell.length_b   1.000
_cell.length_c   1.000
_cell.angle_alpha   90.00
_cell.angle_beta   90.00
_cell.angle_gamma   90.00
#
_symmetry.space_group_name_H-M   'P 1'
#
loop_
_entity.id
_entity.type
_entity.pdbx_description
1 polymer ?
#
loop_
_entity_poly.entity_id
_entity_poly.type
_entity_poly.pdbx_seq_one_letter_code
_entity_poly.pdbx_strand_id
1 'polypeptide(L)'
;MISMLVCLFTILLFMIARKIHLTWPSPLLNPVLICIALISVLLLISGVSYDKYFQASMPIDWFLEPAVVALAFPLYQQYAYIKPVFMLLLMCTFAGISCSTVIAYTLCTLFNANDVLMSTMMALSVTTPITLLITESLGGLPSVAAAMVILIGVFGGVFGIYILTRLKISQPQAKGIALGVSCHAIGTAAAMEHHPLAGAFASAAMILSALISAFWVPVLFTILNHLNI
;
A
#
# COMPACT_ATOMS: atom_id res chain seq x y z
N MET A 1 -22.94 4.03 20.93
CA MET A 1 -23.98 3.35 20.13
C MET A 1 -23.78 3.56 18.63
N ILE A 2 -23.74 4.80 18.13
CA ILE A 2 -23.56 5.10 16.69
C ILE A 2 -22.25 4.52 16.12
N SER A 3 -21.13 4.67 16.84
CA SER A 3 -19.83 4.12 16.43
C SER A 3 -19.86 2.59 16.24
N MET A 4 -20.48 1.84 17.16
CA MET A 4 -20.63 0.39 17.01
C MET A 4 -21.47 0.00 15.79
N LEU A 5 -22.53 0.76 15.49
CA LEU A 5 -23.38 0.50 14.33
C LEU A 5 -22.63 0.75 13.02
N VAL A 6 -21.89 1.86 12.93
CA VAL A 6 -21.03 2.15 11.77
C VAL A 6 -19.96 1.07 11.60
N CYS A 7 -19.29 0.66 12.68
CA CYS A 7 -18.29 -0.40 12.61
C CYS A 7 -18.90 -1.73 12.16
N LEU A 8 -20.03 -2.13 12.75
CA LEU A 8 -20.74 -3.36 12.36
C LEU A 8 -21.15 -3.32 10.89
N PHE A 9 -21.66 -2.18 10.43
CA PHE A 9 -22.03 -1.98 9.03
C PHE A 9 -20.82 -2.13 8.10
N THR A 10 -19.70 -1.46 8.39
CA THR A 10 -18.47 -1.57 7.60
C THR A 10 -17.93 -3.00 7.57
N ILE A 11 -17.96 -3.71 8.70
CA ILE A 11 -17.55 -5.12 8.79
C ILE A 11 -18.48 -6.01 7.98
N LEU A 12 -19.80 -5.85 8.10
CA LEU A 12 -20.78 -6.63 7.34
C LEU A 12 -20.62 -6.40 5.84
N LEU A 13 -20.45 -5.15 5.42
CA LEU A 13 -20.20 -4.79 4.03
C LEU A 13 -18.94 -5.50 3.49
N PHE A 14 -17.84 -5.46 4.27
CA PHE A 14 -16.61 -6.16 3.93
C PHE A 14 -16.79 -7.68 3.87
N MET A 15 -17.50 -8.29 4.82
CA MET A 15 -17.77 -9.72 4.80
C MET A 15 -18.60 -10.15 3.59
N ILE A 16 -19.60 -9.36 3.21
CA ILE A 16 -20.42 -9.60 2.01
C ILE A 16 -19.55 -9.49 0.76
N ALA A 17 -18.79 -8.39 0.63
CA ALA A 17 -17.88 -8.18 -0.49
C ALA A 17 -16.85 -9.31 -0.61
N ARG A 18 -16.29 -9.75 0.52
CA ARG A 18 -15.37 -10.90 0.60
C ARG A 18 -16.03 -12.20 0.17
N LYS A 19 -17.26 -12.47 0.62
CA LYS A 19 -17.98 -13.69 0.20
C LYS A 19 -18.22 -13.70 -1.30
N ILE A 20 -18.59 -12.56 -1.88
CA ILE A 20 -18.76 -12.39 -3.33
C ILE A 20 -17.43 -12.65 -4.05
N HIS A 21 -16.34 -12.03 -3.59
CA HIS A 21 -15.00 -12.22 -4.16
C HIS A 21 -14.56 -13.69 -4.16
N LEU A 22 -14.78 -14.40 -3.05
CA LEU A 22 -14.41 -15.82 -2.94
C LEU A 22 -15.23 -16.71 -3.88
N THR A 23 -16.49 -16.37 -4.14
CA THR A 23 -17.29 -17.11 -5.13
C THR A 23 -16.85 -16.79 -6.56
N TRP A 24 -16.59 -15.52 -6.87
CA TRP A 24 -16.29 -15.02 -8.21
C TRP A 24 -14.97 -14.23 -8.16
N PRO A 25 -13.81 -14.91 -8.27
CA PRO A 25 -12.49 -14.31 -8.07
C PRO A 25 -12.10 -13.45 -9.28
N SER A 26 -12.68 -12.26 -9.35
CA SER A 26 -12.32 -11.20 -10.29
C SER A 26 -11.53 -10.11 -9.56
N PRO A 27 -10.46 -9.55 -10.17
CA PRO A 27 -9.77 -8.37 -9.66
C PRO A 27 -10.73 -7.24 -9.27
N LEU A 28 -11.73 -6.96 -10.11
CA LEU A 28 -12.71 -5.88 -9.87
C LEU A 28 -13.61 -6.13 -8.67
N LEU A 29 -13.69 -7.38 -8.20
CA LEU A 29 -14.45 -7.76 -7.02
C LEU A 29 -13.58 -7.75 -5.75
N ASN A 30 -12.44 -7.04 -5.74
CA ASN A 30 -11.61 -6.92 -4.55
C ASN A 30 -12.45 -6.31 -3.38
N PRO A 31 -12.49 -6.95 -2.20
CA PRO A 31 -13.36 -6.52 -1.11
C PRO A 31 -13.08 -5.10 -0.63
N VAL A 32 -11.81 -4.67 -0.64
CA VAL A 32 -11.41 -3.32 -0.23
C VAL A 32 -11.94 -2.29 -1.22
N LEU A 33 -11.78 -2.54 -2.53
CA LEU A 33 -12.28 -1.66 -3.59
C LEU A 33 -13.80 -1.50 -3.51
N ILE A 34 -14.53 -2.61 -3.34
CA ILE A 34 -15.99 -2.61 -3.21
C ILE A 34 -16.41 -1.76 -1.99
N CYS A 35 -15.77 -1.97 -0.83
CA CYS A 35 -16.09 -1.22 0.38
C CYS A 35 -15.85 0.28 0.22
N ILE A 36 -14.70 0.68 -0.33
CA ILE A 36 -14.39 2.09 -0.59
C ILE A 36 -15.46 2.70 -1.49
N ALA A 37 -15.76 2.07 -2.63
CA ALA A 37 -16.75 2.58 -3.58
C ALA A 37 -18.15 2.72 -2.96
N LEU A 38 -18.63 1.68 -2.26
CA LEU A 38 -19.96 1.68 -1.66
C LEU A 38 -20.08 2.70 -0.51
N ILE A 39 -19.08 2.77 0.38
CA ILE A 39 -19.09 3.73 1.49
C ILE A 39 -19.00 5.15 0.95
N SER A 40 -18.14 5.43 -0.04
CA SER A 40 -18.06 6.75 -0.68
C SER A 40 -19.39 7.17 -1.28
N VAL A 41 -20.06 6.29 -2.04
CA VAL A 41 -21.40 6.59 -2.61
C VAL A 41 -22.43 6.83 -1.52
N LEU A 42 -22.43 6.03 -0.45
CA LEU A 42 -23.35 6.22 0.67
C LEU A 42 -23.13 7.55 1.40
N LEU A 43 -21.89 7.96 1.63
CA LEU A 43 -21.57 9.24 2.25
C LEU A 43 -22.02 10.41 1.37
N LEU A 44 -21.82 10.31 0.05
CA LEU A 44 -22.27 11.33 -0.90
C LEU A 44 -23.80 11.46 -0.95
N ILE A 45 -24.53 10.35 -0.97
CA ILE A 45 -26.01 10.36 -1.00
C ILE A 45 -26.59 10.82 0.34
N SER A 46 -26.00 10.40 1.46
CA SER A 46 -26.49 10.75 2.80
C SER A 46 -26.07 12.15 3.27
N GLY A 47 -25.11 12.79 2.61
CA GLY A 47 -24.56 14.09 3.00
C GLY A 47 -23.73 14.04 4.31
N VAL A 48 -23.39 12.86 4.80
CA VAL A 48 -22.55 12.71 6.00
C VAL A 48 -21.10 13.00 5.64
N SER A 49 -20.47 13.92 6.38
CA SER A 49 -19.05 14.23 6.16
C SER A 49 -18.15 13.04 6.49
N TYR A 50 -17.06 12.90 5.74
CA TYR A 50 -16.05 11.87 5.97
C TYR A 50 -15.52 11.90 7.41
N ASP A 51 -15.28 13.09 7.99
CA ASP A 51 -14.75 13.21 9.35
C ASP A 51 -15.68 12.59 10.40
N LYS A 52 -17.00 12.75 10.23
CA LYS A 52 -17.98 12.15 11.13
C LYS A 52 -18.00 10.63 11.00
N TYR A 53 -17.89 10.12 9.78
CA TYR A 53 -17.75 8.68 9.53
C TYR A 53 -16.45 8.14 10.15
N PHE A 54 -15.33 8.82 9.93
CA PHE A 54 -14.01 8.44 10.43
C PHE A 54 -14.01 8.34 11.97
N GLN A 55 -14.53 9.38 12.65
CA GLN A 55 -14.69 9.37 14.11
C GLN A 55 -15.59 8.22 14.60
N ALA A 56 -16.65 7.89 13.86
CA ALA A 56 -17.51 6.77 14.20
C ALA A 56 -16.84 5.40 13.95
N SER A 57 -15.91 5.31 12.99
CA SER A 57 -15.15 4.08 12.66
C SER A 57 -13.86 3.88 13.47
N MET A 58 -13.53 4.78 14.39
CA MET A 58 -12.30 4.74 15.19
C MET A 58 -11.99 3.38 15.86
N PRO A 59 -12.97 2.59 16.34
CA PRO A 59 -12.67 1.25 16.84
C PRO A 59 -12.05 0.29 15.81
N ILE A 60 -12.43 0.39 14.53
CA ILE A 60 -11.82 -0.40 13.44
C ILE A 60 -10.40 0.13 13.17
N ASP A 61 -10.23 1.44 13.16
CA ASP A 61 -8.93 2.09 12.97
C ASP A 61 -7.94 1.66 14.07
N TRP A 62 -8.40 1.54 15.32
CA TRP A 62 -7.59 1.02 16.42
C TRP A 62 -7.06 -0.40 16.17
N PHE A 63 -7.82 -1.27 15.48
CA PHE A 63 -7.35 -2.61 15.12
C PHE A 63 -6.29 -2.61 14.01
N LEU A 64 -6.11 -1.50 13.28
CA LEU A 64 -5.09 -1.38 12.25
C LEU A 64 -3.69 -1.46 12.85
N GLU A 65 -3.45 -0.81 13.99
CA GLU A 65 -2.16 -0.84 14.69
C GLU A 65 -1.70 -2.28 15.06
N PRO A 66 -2.49 -3.09 15.83
CA PRO A 66 -2.11 -4.46 16.13
C PRO A 66 -2.11 -5.36 14.87
N ALA A 67 -2.92 -5.07 13.86
CA ALA A 67 -2.88 -5.80 12.59
C ALA A 67 -1.54 -5.60 11.86
N VAL A 68 -1.01 -4.36 11.84
CA VAL A 68 0.31 -4.06 11.27
C VAL A 68 1.41 -4.81 12.04
N VAL A 69 1.34 -4.86 13.37
CA VAL A 69 2.27 -5.66 14.19
C VAL A 69 2.13 -7.15 13.88
N ALA A 70 0.91 -7.65 13.71
CA ALA A 70 0.64 -9.05 13.39
C ALA A 70 1.17 -9.48 12.01
N LEU A 71 1.39 -8.55 11.06
CA LEU A 71 2.06 -8.86 9.79
C LEU A 71 3.52 -9.30 9.96
N ALA A 72 4.13 -9.10 11.13
CA ALA A 72 5.43 -9.69 11.48
C ALA A 72 5.35 -11.21 11.72
N PHE A 73 4.16 -11.77 11.98
CA PHE A 73 4.01 -13.21 12.23
C PHE A 73 4.27 -14.07 10.98
N PRO A 74 3.71 -13.79 9.78
CA PRO A 74 4.09 -14.47 8.54
C PRO A 74 5.60 -14.40 8.24
N LEU A 75 6.23 -13.26 8.55
CA LEU A 75 7.68 -13.08 8.42
C LEU A 75 8.44 -14.04 9.32
N TYR A 76 8.03 -14.15 10.60
CA TYR A 76 8.61 -15.07 11.56
C TYR A 76 8.43 -16.54 11.13
N GLN A 77 7.23 -16.93 10.69
CA GLN A 77 6.95 -18.29 10.23
C GLN A 77 7.81 -18.71 9.04
N GLN A 78 8.11 -17.78 8.13
CA GLN A 78 8.91 -18.05 6.94
C GLN A 78 10.37 -17.58 7.06
N TYR A 79 10.82 -17.26 8.28
CA TYR A 79 12.17 -16.74 8.54
C TYR A 79 13.26 -17.67 7.97
N ALA A 80 13.08 -18.99 8.05
CA ALA A 80 14.01 -19.97 7.51
C ALA A 80 14.18 -19.87 5.98
N TYR A 81 13.14 -19.43 5.26
CA TYR A 81 13.19 -19.22 3.80
C TYR A 81 13.73 -17.84 3.42
N ILE A 82 13.56 -16.85 4.30
CA ILE A 82 13.97 -15.46 4.04
C ILE A 82 15.43 -15.23 4.38
N LYS A 83 15.89 -15.77 5.52
CA LYS A 83 17.28 -15.59 6.02
C LYS A 83 18.35 -15.89 4.96
N PRO A 84 18.28 -16.99 4.17
CA PRO A 84 19.32 -17.30 3.19
C PRO A 84 19.39 -16.30 2.03
N VAL A 85 18.30 -15.59 1.74
CA VAL A 85 18.17 -14.66 0.61
C VAL A 85 17.95 -13.22 1.06
N PHE A 86 18.20 -12.91 2.33
CA PHE A 86 17.92 -11.59 2.91
C PHE A 86 18.64 -10.45 2.17
N MET A 87 19.89 -10.66 1.77
CA MET A 87 20.64 -9.67 0.99
C MET A 87 20.00 -9.42 -0.38
N LEU A 88 19.52 -10.47 -1.06
CA LEU A 88 18.81 -10.32 -2.33
C LEU A 88 17.50 -9.54 -2.14
N LEU A 89 16.73 -9.88 -1.11
CA LEU A 89 15.50 -9.17 -0.74
C LEU A 89 15.77 -7.68 -0.49
N LEU A 90 16.82 -7.36 0.28
CA LEU A 90 17.23 -6.00 0.59
C LEU A 90 17.58 -5.23 -0.70
N MET A 91 18.39 -5.82 -1.58
CA MET A 91 18.79 -5.21 -2.85
C MET A 91 17.61 -5.00 -3.80
N CYS A 92 16.71 -5.99 -3.92
CA CYS A 92 15.48 -5.86 -4.71
C CYS A 92 14.58 -4.76 -4.17
N THR A 93 14.45 -4.67 -2.84
CA THR A 93 13.63 -3.64 -2.18
C THR A 93 14.21 -2.25 -2.40
N PHE A 94 15.52 -2.08 -2.20
CA PHE A 94 16.23 -0.82 -2.45
C PHE A 94 16.11 -0.38 -3.91
N ALA A 95 16.32 -1.30 -4.85
CA ALA A 95 16.17 -1.03 -6.27
C ALA A 95 14.73 -0.65 -6.64
N GLY A 96 13.73 -1.36 -6.08
CA GLY A 96 12.32 -1.06 -6.32
C GLY A 96 11.91 0.31 -5.81
N ILE A 97 12.32 0.68 -4.60
CA ILE A 97 12.07 2.04 -4.05
C ILE A 97 12.73 3.09 -4.93
N SER A 98 14.02 2.94 -5.22
CA SER A 98 14.76 3.90 -6.03
C SER A 98 14.11 4.08 -7.39
N CYS A 99 13.74 2.98 -8.05
CA CYS A 99 13.03 2.99 -9.32
C CYS A 99 11.68 3.73 -9.21
N SER A 100 10.87 3.42 -8.19
CA SER A 100 9.57 4.08 -8.00
C SER A 100 9.68 5.58 -7.78
N THR A 101 10.65 6.03 -6.96
CA THR A 101 10.89 7.45 -6.68
C THR A 101 11.43 8.17 -7.92
N VAL A 102 12.37 7.58 -8.66
CA VAL A 102 12.90 8.16 -9.90
C VAL A 102 11.81 8.28 -10.96
N ILE A 103 10.95 7.26 -11.11
CA ILE A 103 9.82 7.32 -12.04
C ILE A 103 8.84 8.42 -11.62
N ALA A 104 8.48 8.50 -10.34
CA ALA A 104 7.58 9.54 -9.83
C ALA A 104 8.15 10.95 -10.09
N TYR A 105 9.43 11.15 -9.81
CA TYR A 105 10.13 12.40 -10.05
C TYR A 105 10.14 12.76 -11.55
N THR A 106 10.52 11.81 -12.40
CA THR A 106 10.56 12.01 -13.86
C THR A 106 9.18 12.31 -14.45
N LEU A 107 8.12 11.66 -13.96
CA LEU A 107 6.76 11.97 -14.38
C LEU A 107 6.35 13.38 -13.92
N CYS A 108 6.67 13.76 -12.69
CA CYS A 108 6.38 15.10 -12.19
C CYS A 108 7.10 16.18 -13.00
N THR A 109 8.37 15.99 -13.39
CA THR A 109 9.10 16.93 -14.24
C THR A 109 8.50 16.99 -15.65
N LEU A 110 8.20 15.84 -16.25
CA LEU A 110 7.58 15.76 -17.59
C LEU A 110 6.23 16.49 -17.66
N PHE A 111 5.42 16.40 -16.59
CA PHE A 111 4.12 17.06 -16.51
C PHE A 111 4.18 18.48 -15.92
N ASN A 112 5.38 19.03 -15.66
CA ASN A 112 5.57 20.34 -15.03
C ASN A 112 4.80 20.51 -13.70
N ALA A 113 4.82 19.48 -12.87
CA ALA A 113 4.28 19.55 -11.51
C ALA A 113 5.03 20.62 -10.70
N ASN A 114 4.31 21.36 -9.86
CA ASN A 114 4.93 22.31 -8.94
C ASN A 114 5.72 21.59 -7.83
N ASP A 115 6.60 22.32 -7.14
CA ASP A 115 7.49 21.76 -6.11
C ASP A 115 6.73 21.02 -4.99
N VAL A 116 5.56 21.54 -4.63
CA VAL A 116 4.69 20.95 -3.60
C VAL A 116 4.14 19.60 -4.06
N LEU A 117 3.67 19.49 -5.30
CA LEU A 117 3.18 18.23 -5.83
C LEU A 117 4.34 17.24 -6.05
N MET A 118 5.49 17.73 -6.54
CA MET A 118 6.70 16.94 -6.68
C MET A 118 7.09 16.28 -5.35
N SER A 119 7.27 17.06 -4.28
CA SER A 119 7.63 16.53 -2.96
C SER A 119 6.58 15.55 -2.41
N THR A 120 5.30 15.78 -2.71
CA THR A 120 4.19 14.88 -2.35
C THR A 120 4.31 13.49 -2.99
N MET A 121 4.81 13.40 -4.23
CA MET A 121 4.83 12.14 -4.98
C MET A 121 6.04 11.24 -4.66
N MET A 122 7.00 11.69 -3.86
CA MET A 122 8.29 11.01 -3.71
C MET A 122 8.25 9.69 -2.94
N ALA A 123 7.30 9.55 -2.01
CA ALA A 123 7.29 8.48 -1.01
C ALA A 123 6.02 7.61 -1.04
N LEU A 124 5.52 7.28 -2.24
CA LEU A 124 4.24 6.58 -2.40
C LEU A 124 4.31 5.04 -2.29
N SER A 125 5.51 4.45 -2.23
CA SER A 125 5.75 2.99 -2.19
C SER A 125 5.77 2.40 -0.77
N VAL A 126 5.25 3.10 0.23
CA VAL A 126 5.19 2.65 1.63
C VAL A 126 3.81 2.86 2.21
N THR A 127 3.60 2.42 3.46
CA THR A 127 2.32 2.58 4.13
C THR A 127 2.04 4.03 4.46
N THR A 128 0.75 4.37 4.53
CA THR A 128 0.27 5.74 4.77
C THR A 128 1.02 6.46 5.90
N PRO A 129 1.20 5.90 7.12
CA PRO A 129 1.86 6.63 8.19
C PRO A 129 3.27 7.10 7.83
N ILE A 130 4.04 6.26 7.13
CA ILE A 130 5.42 6.57 6.75
C ILE A 130 5.46 7.54 5.58
N THR A 131 4.59 7.33 4.58
CA THR A 131 4.44 8.28 3.47
C THR A 131 4.10 9.67 3.98
N LEU A 132 3.19 9.79 4.94
CA LEU A 132 2.78 11.08 5.50
C LEU A 132 3.96 11.80 6.18
N LEU A 133 4.72 11.08 7.01
CA LEU A 133 5.90 11.64 7.69
C LEU A 133 6.97 12.11 6.69
N ILE A 134 7.27 11.30 5.66
CA ILE A 134 8.25 11.69 4.63
C ILE A 134 7.71 12.90 3.85
N THR A 135 6.43 12.87 3.46
CA THR A 135 5.80 13.96 2.71
C THR A 135 5.85 15.28 3.47
N GLU A 136 5.55 15.29 4.77
CA GLU A 136 5.67 16.48 5.62
C GLU A 136 7.12 16.96 5.70
N SER A 137 8.07 16.04 5.88
CA SER A 137 9.50 16.40 5.96
C SER A 137 10.04 17.03 4.67
N LEU A 138 9.44 16.71 3.52
CA LEU A 138 9.80 17.25 2.21
C LEU A 138 8.95 18.48 1.80
N GLY A 139 8.01 18.92 2.65
CA GLY A 139 7.15 20.08 2.37
C GLY A 139 6.01 19.80 1.37
N GLY A 140 5.57 18.55 1.24
CA GLY A 140 4.46 18.16 0.39
C GLY A 140 3.08 18.26 1.06
N LEU A 141 2.06 17.67 0.43
CA LEU A 141 0.67 17.64 0.87
C LEU A 141 0.27 16.24 1.39
N PRO A 142 0.25 16.01 2.71
CA PRO A 142 -0.10 14.72 3.32
C PRO A 142 -1.43 14.14 2.82
N SER A 143 -2.45 14.99 2.65
CA SER A 143 -3.78 14.57 2.19
C SER A 143 -3.77 13.95 0.80
N VAL A 144 -3.00 14.52 -0.12
CA VAL A 144 -2.86 14.00 -1.49
C VAL A 144 -2.02 12.72 -1.49
N ALA A 145 -0.94 12.69 -0.71
CA ALA A 145 -0.11 11.50 -0.58
C ALA A 145 -0.90 10.30 -0.04
N ALA A 146 -1.73 10.50 0.99
CA ALA A 146 -2.60 9.46 1.54
C ALA A 146 -3.57 8.91 0.49
N ALA A 147 -4.19 9.78 -0.31
CA ALA A 147 -5.09 9.37 -1.38
C ALA A 147 -4.36 8.52 -2.44
N MET A 148 -3.14 8.92 -2.82
CA MET A 148 -2.33 8.19 -3.79
C MET A 148 -1.86 6.83 -3.26
N VAL A 149 -1.42 6.74 -2.01
CA VAL A 149 -1.05 5.45 -1.38
C VAL A 149 -2.23 4.48 -1.38
N ILE A 150 -3.43 4.94 -1.04
CA ILE A 150 -4.63 4.08 -1.10
C ILE A 150 -4.88 3.63 -2.53
N LEU A 151 -4.82 4.54 -3.51
CA LEU A 151 -5.02 4.23 -4.92
C LEU A 151 -4.02 3.18 -5.42
N ILE A 152 -2.74 3.36 -5.12
CA ILE A 152 -1.66 2.45 -5.50
C ILE A 152 -1.85 1.07 -4.85
N GLY A 153 -2.15 1.04 -3.55
CA GLY A 153 -2.41 -0.20 -2.84
C GLY A 153 -3.59 -0.98 -3.40
N VAL A 154 -4.70 -0.29 -3.67
CA VAL A 154 -5.90 -0.91 -4.26
C VAL A 154 -5.61 -1.38 -5.68
N PHE A 155 -5.01 -0.55 -6.53
CA PHE A 155 -4.65 -0.91 -7.90
C PHE A 155 -3.72 -2.13 -7.90
N GLY A 156 -2.73 -2.14 -7.01
CA GLY A 156 -1.80 -3.24 -6.81
C GLY A 156 -2.44 -4.54 -6.34
N GLY A 157 -3.30 -4.46 -5.31
CA GLY A 157 -4.01 -5.63 -4.78
C GLY A 157 -5.00 -6.23 -5.77
N VAL A 158 -5.57 -5.39 -6.65
CA VAL A 158 -6.48 -5.79 -7.72
C VAL A 158 -5.71 -6.40 -8.89
N PHE A 159 -4.77 -5.65 -9.49
CA PHE A 159 -4.18 -6.00 -10.77
C PHE A 159 -2.79 -6.64 -10.66
N GLY A 160 -2.08 -6.49 -9.55
CA GLY A 160 -0.66 -6.80 -9.46
C GLY A 160 -0.33 -8.28 -9.70
N ILE A 161 -1.04 -9.22 -9.07
CA ILE A 161 -0.85 -10.65 -9.34
C ILE A 161 -1.13 -10.99 -10.80
N TYR A 162 -2.18 -10.41 -11.38
CA TYR A 162 -2.56 -10.63 -12.77
C TYR A 162 -1.47 -10.11 -13.72
N ILE A 163 -0.98 -8.88 -13.52
CA ILE A 163 0.10 -8.26 -14.29
C ILE A 163 1.37 -9.13 -14.23
N LEU A 164 1.81 -9.51 -13.03
CA LEU A 164 3.02 -10.32 -12.83
C LEU A 164 2.90 -11.70 -13.49
N THR A 165 1.72 -12.31 -13.45
CA THR A 165 1.46 -13.59 -14.11
C THR A 165 1.48 -13.47 -15.63
N ARG A 166 0.96 -12.37 -16.19
CA ARG A 166 1.02 -12.09 -17.65
C ARG A 166 2.44 -11.79 -18.13
N LEU A 167 3.26 -11.20 -17.28
CA LEU A 167 4.71 -11.04 -17.49
C LEU A 167 5.49 -12.36 -17.30
N LYS A 168 4.81 -13.49 -17.11
CA LYS A 168 5.38 -14.83 -16.92
C LYS A 168 6.29 -14.95 -15.70
N ILE A 169 6.09 -14.10 -14.68
CA ILE A 169 6.75 -14.28 -13.38
C ILE A 169 6.05 -15.44 -12.67
N SER A 170 6.74 -16.57 -12.53
CA SER A 170 6.21 -17.79 -11.92
C SER A 170 6.54 -17.92 -10.44
N GLN A 171 7.68 -17.38 -10.00
CA GLN A 171 8.18 -17.56 -8.64
C GLN A 171 7.32 -16.78 -7.62
N PRO A 172 6.74 -17.46 -6.61
CA PRO A 172 5.95 -16.81 -5.56
C PRO A 172 6.74 -15.74 -4.80
N GLN A 173 8.03 -15.96 -4.56
CA GLN A 173 8.92 -15.02 -3.87
C GLN A 173 9.04 -13.72 -4.67
N ALA A 174 9.31 -13.80 -5.97
CA ALA A 174 9.42 -12.63 -6.84
C ALA A 174 8.11 -11.83 -6.90
N LYS A 175 6.96 -12.52 -6.98
CA LYS A 175 5.64 -11.86 -6.91
C LYS A 175 5.42 -11.16 -5.57
N GLY A 176 5.78 -11.84 -4.49
CA GLY A 176 5.69 -11.30 -3.13
C GLY A 176 6.52 -10.03 -2.97
N ILE A 177 7.80 -10.09 -3.33
CA ILE A 177 8.70 -8.93 -3.25
C ILE A 177 8.13 -7.76 -4.08
N ALA A 178 7.77 -7.99 -5.34
CA ALA A 178 7.23 -6.96 -6.21
C ALA A 178 6.01 -6.26 -5.57
N LEU A 179 5.01 -7.03 -5.12
CA LEU A 179 3.81 -6.49 -4.50
C LEU A 179 4.05 -5.81 -3.16
N GLY A 180 4.94 -6.34 -2.33
CA GLY A 180 5.28 -5.76 -1.04
C GLY A 180 5.98 -4.40 -1.18
N VAL A 181 6.85 -4.26 -2.18
CA VAL A 181 7.55 -3.00 -2.48
C VAL A 181 6.63 -2.00 -3.17
N SER A 182 5.85 -2.41 -4.18
CA SER A 182 5.09 -1.46 -5.00
C SER A 182 3.71 -1.12 -4.45
N CYS A 183 3.12 -1.99 -3.62
CA CYS A 183 1.70 -1.93 -3.25
C CYS A 183 1.46 -2.14 -1.75
N HIS A 184 2.54 -2.13 -0.95
CA HIS A 184 2.53 -2.10 0.51
C HIS A 184 1.54 -3.11 1.14
N ALA A 185 0.78 -2.71 2.16
CA ALA A 185 -0.08 -3.61 2.94
C ALA A 185 -1.20 -4.26 2.11
N ILE A 186 -1.83 -3.51 1.20
CA ILE A 186 -2.97 -4.03 0.40
C ILE A 186 -2.46 -5.05 -0.63
N GLY A 187 -1.34 -4.77 -1.30
CA GLY A 187 -0.69 -5.73 -2.19
C GLY A 187 -0.15 -6.95 -1.46
N THR A 188 0.37 -6.77 -0.24
CA THR A 188 0.82 -7.86 0.63
C THR A 188 -0.34 -8.79 0.99
N ALA A 189 -1.50 -8.22 1.37
CA ALA A 189 -2.70 -9.01 1.64
C ALA A 189 -3.13 -9.82 0.40
N ALA A 190 -3.14 -9.21 -0.79
CA ALA A 190 -3.43 -9.93 -2.03
C ALA A 190 -2.41 -11.05 -2.34
N ALA A 191 -1.13 -10.82 -2.04
CA ALA A 191 -0.08 -11.84 -2.19
C ALA A 191 -0.29 -13.02 -1.21
N MET A 192 -0.69 -12.73 0.04
CA MET A 192 -1.01 -13.74 1.06
C MET A 192 -2.21 -14.60 0.66
N GLU A 193 -3.25 -13.99 0.10
CA GLU A 193 -4.43 -14.70 -0.41
C GLU A 193 -4.08 -15.59 -1.61
N HIS A 194 -3.15 -15.15 -2.46
CA HIS A 194 -2.71 -15.92 -3.63
C HIS A 194 -1.78 -17.09 -3.28
N HIS A 195 -0.77 -16.88 -2.41
CA HIS A 195 0.19 -17.94 -2.04
C HIS A 195 0.92 -17.65 -0.72
N PRO A 196 1.03 -18.59 0.23
CA PRO A 196 1.68 -18.36 1.53
C PRO A 196 3.11 -17.81 1.45
N LEU A 197 3.98 -18.40 0.61
CA LEU A 197 5.34 -17.88 0.37
C LEU A 197 5.34 -16.46 -0.24
N ALA A 198 4.43 -16.16 -1.18
CA ALA A 198 4.36 -14.82 -1.75
C ALA A 198 3.98 -13.79 -0.68
N GLY A 199 3.00 -14.13 0.15
CA GLY A 199 2.61 -13.32 1.30
C GLY A 199 3.75 -13.01 2.26
N ALA A 200 4.54 -14.02 2.63
CA ALA A 200 5.65 -13.80 3.57
C ALA A 200 6.77 -12.92 2.99
N PHE A 201 7.15 -13.15 1.73
CA PHE A 201 8.13 -12.29 1.04
C PHE A 201 7.58 -10.88 0.82
N ALA A 202 6.28 -10.72 0.58
CA ALA A 202 5.63 -9.41 0.49
C ALA A 202 5.64 -8.67 1.83
N SER A 203 5.29 -9.33 2.94
CA SER A 203 5.38 -8.75 4.28
C SER A 203 6.81 -8.29 4.62
N ALA A 204 7.81 -9.13 4.29
CA ALA A 204 9.21 -8.81 4.49
C ALA A 204 9.64 -7.58 3.66
N ALA A 205 9.29 -7.57 2.37
CA ALA A 205 9.58 -6.47 1.46
C ALA A 205 8.89 -5.18 1.90
N MET A 206 7.64 -5.23 2.37
CA MET A 206 6.90 -4.08 2.88
C MET A 206 7.59 -3.47 4.11
N ILE A 207 8.02 -4.29 5.07
CA ILE A 207 8.73 -3.83 6.28
C ILE A 207 10.09 -3.22 5.92
N LEU A 208 10.83 -3.85 5.02
CA LEU A 208 12.09 -3.29 4.53
C LEU A 208 11.87 -2.00 3.75
N SER A 209 10.78 -1.91 3.00
CA SER A 209 10.46 -0.72 2.21
C SER A 209 10.22 0.47 3.12
N ALA A 210 9.47 0.27 4.20
CA ALA A 210 9.27 1.25 5.26
C ALA A 210 10.59 1.82 5.81
N LEU A 211 11.52 0.94 6.19
CA LEU A 211 12.83 1.33 6.73
C LEU A 211 13.70 2.06 5.69
N ILE A 212 13.78 1.51 4.48
CA ILE A 212 14.59 2.07 3.41
C ILE A 212 14.03 3.43 2.99
N SER A 213 12.72 3.54 2.72
CA SER A 213 12.14 4.79 2.25
C SER A 213 12.25 5.93 3.25
N ALA A 214 12.09 5.66 4.56
CA ALA A 214 12.20 6.68 5.60
C ALA A 214 13.55 7.39 5.59
N PHE A 215 14.63 6.69 5.24
CA PHE A 215 15.96 7.27 5.15
C PHE A 215 16.35 7.66 3.71
N TRP A 216 16.08 6.79 2.74
CA TRP A 216 16.61 6.89 1.39
C TRP A 216 15.84 7.87 0.50
N VAL A 217 14.51 7.95 0.62
CA VAL A 217 13.70 8.82 -0.27
C VAL A 217 14.07 10.30 -0.10
N PRO A 218 14.23 10.86 1.12
CA PRO A 218 14.68 12.25 1.29
C PRO A 218 16.06 12.53 0.68
N VAL A 219 16.99 11.58 0.82
CA VAL A 219 18.35 11.68 0.27
C VAL A 219 18.30 11.65 -1.26
N LEU A 220 17.57 10.69 -1.83
CA LEU A 220 17.42 10.54 -3.27
C LEU A 220 16.73 11.76 -3.88
N PHE A 221 15.68 12.29 -3.24
CA PHE A 221 15.01 13.51 -3.70
C PHE A 221 15.96 14.72 -3.74
N THR A 222 16.78 14.91 -2.70
CA THR A 222 17.80 15.97 -2.67
C THR A 222 18.81 15.82 -3.81
N ILE A 223 19.24 14.59 -4.10
CA ILE A 223 20.17 14.31 -5.22
C ILE A 223 19.49 14.64 -6.57
N LEU A 224 18.25 14.20 -6.77
CA LEU A 224 17.51 14.43 -8.01
C LEU A 224 17.29 15.92 -8.28
N ASN A 225 16.87 16.68 -7.26
CA ASN A 225 16.71 18.15 -7.37
C ASN A 225 18.03 18.84 -7.73
N HIS A 226 19.16 18.42 -7.15
CA HIS A 226 20.46 19.02 -7.48
C HIS A 226 20.93 18.73 -8.91
N LEU A 227 20.51 17.60 -9.48
CA LEU A 227 20.90 17.20 -10.83
C LEU A 227 20.08 17.90 -11.92
N ASN A 228 19.04 18.69 -11.59
CA ASN A 228 18.14 19.36 -12.54
C ASN A 228 17.66 18.43 -13.67
N ILE A 229 17.45 17.14 -13.35
CA ILE A 229 16.69 16.22 -14.22
C ILE A 229 15.21 16.56 -14.08
#